data_AF-A0A382TAT8-F1
#
_entry.id   AF-A0A382TAT8-F1
#
_cell.length_a   1.000
_cell.length_b   1.000
_cell.length_c   1.000
_cell.angle_alpha   90.00
_cell.angle_beta   90.00
_cell.angle_gamma   90.00
#
_symmetry.space_group_name_H-M   'P 1'
#
loop_
_entity.id
_entity.type
_entity.pdbx_description
1 polymer ?
#
loop_
_entity_poly.entity_id
_entity_poly.type
_entity_poly.pdbx_seq_one_letter_code
_entity_poly.pdbx_strand_id
1 'polypeptide(L)'
;YINRHRAVVAKEDRAKIEKGGIEKIYFSWAGSNKQFEPHYYRIQGPTFLLEYANTQNGANHIHATWRDFNGDFGRDVLREHIRKDH
;
A
#
# COMPACT_ATOMS: atom_id res chain seq x y z
N TYR A 1 3.54 3.59 9.95
CA TYR A 1 4.04 4.05 8.63
C TYR A 1 3.47 5.40 8.23
N ILE A 2 2.14 5.58 8.27
CA ILE A 2 1.40 6.79 7.86
C ILE A 2 1.96 8.14 8.40
N ASN A 3 2.49 8.17 9.63
CA ASN A 3 3.07 9.38 10.23
C ASN A 3 4.43 9.79 9.62
N ARG A 4 4.95 9.05 8.63
CA ARG A 4 6.11 9.48 7.83
C ARG A 4 5.72 10.48 6.72
N HIS A 5 4.43 10.59 6.39
CA HIS A 5 3.91 11.63 5.51
C HIS A 5 3.67 12.94 6.27
N ARG A 6 3.41 14.02 5.52
CA ARG A 6 2.99 15.30 6.11
C ARG A 6 1.73 15.08 6.96
N ALA A 7 1.62 15.79 8.09
CA ALA A 7 0.56 15.56 9.07
C ALA A 7 -0.86 15.63 8.49
N VAL A 8 -1.11 16.53 7.52
CA VAL A 8 -2.42 16.65 6.85
C VAL A 8 -2.77 15.36 6.10
N VAL A 9 -1.84 14.85 5.27
CA VAL A 9 -2.00 13.59 4.53
C VAL A 9 -2.18 12.42 5.49
N ALA A 10 -1.37 12.36 6.54
CA ALA A 10 -1.47 11.29 7.53
C ALA A 10 -2.82 11.28 8.26
N LYS A 11 -3.40 12.44 8.54
CA LYS A 11 -4.73 12.58 9.15
C LYS A 11 -5.83 12.14 8.19
N GLU A 12 -5.76 12.55 6.93
CA GLU A 12 -6.73 12.16 5.90
C GLU A 12 -6.72 10.66 5.66
N ASP A 13 -5.54 10.07 5.47
CA ASP A 13 -5.41 8.64 5.26
C ASP A 13 -5.85 7.83 6.49
N ARG A 14 -5.60 8.33 7.70
CA ARG A 14 -6.09 7.70 8.95
C ARG A 14 -7.62 7.64 8.97
N ALA A 15 -8.28 8.74 8.61
CA ALA A 15 -9.74 8.79 8.53
C ALA A 15 -10.29 7.84 7.46
N LYS A 16 -9.62 7.71 6.30
CA LYS A 16 -9.98 6.73 5.25
C LYS A 16 -9.87 5.29 5.74
N ILE A 17 -8.82 4.98 6.49
CA ILE A 17 -8.58 3.63 7.05
C ILE A 17 -9.66 3.28 8.06
N GLU A 18 -9.95 4.18 9.00
CA GLU A 18 -10.99 3.99 10.01
C GLU A 18 -12.37 3.81 9.38
N LYS A 19 -12.72 4.64 8.39
CA LYS A 19 -13.97 4.51 7.62
C LYS A 19 -14.03 3.21 6.80
N GLY A 20 -12.88 2.72 6.33
CA GLY A 20 -12.76 1.47 5.57
C GLY A 20 -12.99 0.21 6.42
N GLY A 21 -12.88 0.32 7.74
CA GLY A 21 -12.97 -0.81 8.68
C GLY A 21 -11.60 -1.42 8.95
N ILE A 22 -11.10 -1.24 10.17
CA ILE A 22 -9.81 -1.78 10.61
C ILE A 22 -9.82 -3.32 10.60
N GLU A 23 -10.99 -3.92 10.83
CA GLU A 23 -11.21 -5.37 10.79
C GLU A 23 -11.02 -5.98 9.40
N LYS A 24 -11.00 -5.15 8.34
CA LYS A 24 -10.78 -5.55 6.95
C LYS A 24 -9.35 -5.32 6.49
N ILE A 25 -8.43 -5.07 7.44
CA ILE A 25 -7.01 -4.93 7.15
C ILE A 25 -6.35 -6.30 7.24
N TYR A 26 -5.70 -6.68 6.16
CA TYR A 26 -5.00 -7.96 6.04
C TYR A 26 -3.49 -7.74 6.01
N PHE A 27 -2.78 -8.68 6.63
CA PHE A 27 -1.33 -8.77 6.57
C PHE A 27 -0.94 -10.00 5.75
N SER A 28 0.12 -9.88 4.95
CA SER A 28 0.77 -11.04 4.36
C SER A 28 2.29 -10.90 4.38
N TRP A 29 2.97 -12.03 4.58
CA TRP A 29 4.42 -12.15 4.59
C TRP A 29 4.87 -13.07 3.45
N ALA A 30 6.02 -12.78 2.87
CA ALA A 30 6.71 -13.68 1.95
C ALA A 30 8.22 -13.60 2.17
N GLY A 31 8.90 -14.74 2.03
CA GLY A 31 10.35 -14.83 2.21
C GLY A 31 10.75 -15.31 3.61
N SER A 32 12.03 -15.14 3.93
CA SER A 32 12.64 -15.69 5.14
C SER A 32 12.10 -15.03 6.41
N ASN A 33 12.09 -15.76 7.52
CA ASN A 33 11.85 -15.23 8.87
C ASN A 33 13.14 -14.90 9.64
N LYS A 34 14.30 -15.05 9.00
CA LYS A 34 15.62 -14.77 9.59
C LYS A 34 16.06 -13.35 9.30
N GLN A 35 16.89 -12.81 10.19
CA GLN A 35 17.51 -11.51 10.00
C GLN A 35 18.46 -11.53 8.79
N PHE A 36 18.55 -10.40 8.09
CA PHE A 36 19.44 -10.19 6.94
C PHE A 36 19.19 -11.13 5.74
N GLU A 37 18.05 -11.81 5.70
CA GLU A 37 17.63 -12.61 4.55
C GLU A 37 16.47 -11.93 3.79
N PRO A 38 16.30 -12.22 2.48
CA PRO A 38 15.25 -11.63 1.67
C PRO A 38 13.85 -11.85 2.23
N HIS A 39 13.10 -10.75 2.39
CA HIS A 39 11.72 -10.80 2.86
C HIS A 39 10.88 -9.64 2.32
N TYR A 40 9.57 -9.85 2.35
CA TYR A 40 8.54 -8.93 1.91
C TYR A 40 7.36 -9.02 2.85
N TYR A 41 6.70 -7.90 3.09
CA TYR A 41 5.37 -7.92 3.68
C TYR A 41 4.50 -6.83 3.08
N ARG A 42 3.19 -7.05 3.18
CA ARG A 42 2.21 -6.03 2.87
C ARG A 42 1.12 -5.95 3.92
N ILE A 43 0.59 -4.74 4.06
CA ILE A 43 -0.61 -4.45 4.85
C ILE A 43 -1.60 -3.82 3.88
N GLN A 44 -2.75 -4.46 3.72
CA GLN A 44 -3.74 -4.03 2.75
C GLN A 44 -5.09 -3.86 3.43
N GLY A 45 -5.67 -2.67 3.29
CA GLY A 45 -7.05 -2.41 3.66
C GLY A 45 -7.90 -2.14 2.41
N PRO A 46 -9.19 -1.83 2.58
CA PRO A 46 -10.09 -1.54 1.45
C PRO A 46 -9.72 -0.26 0.68
N THR A 47 -8.97 0.65 1.30
CA THR A 47 -8.66 1.98 0.75
C THR A 47 -7.19 2.19 0.43
N PHE A 48 -6.30 1.28 0.86
CA PHE A 48 -4.86 1.49 0.76
C PHE A 48 -4.08 0.17 0.70
N LEU A 49 -2.83 0.28 0.26
CA LEU A 49 -1.81 -0.75 0.34
C LEU A 49 -0.49 -0.16 0.86
N LEU A 50 0.10 -0.81 1.85
CA LEU A 50 1.49 -0.62 2.26
C LEU A 50 2.28 -1.85 1.83
N GLU A 51 3.33 -1.65 1.03
CA GLU A 51 4.28 -2.70 0.69
C GLU A 51 5.65 -2.38 1.26
N TYR A 52 6.32 -3.41 1.73
CA TYR A 52 7.71 -3.38 2.14
C TYR A 52 8.42 -4.54 1.45
N ALA A 53 9.53 -4.23 0.76
CA ALA A 53 10.35 -5.22 0.09
C ALA A 53 11.81 -5.03 0.47
N ASN A 54 12.44 -6.08 0.97
CA ASN A 54 13.88 -6.14 1.18
C ASN A 54 14.43 -7.42 0.56
N THR A 55 14.41 -7.48 -0.77
CA THR A 55 14.81 -8.65 -1.54
C THR A 55 16.00 -8.38 -2.47
N GLN A 56 16.40 -7.12 -2.62
CA GLN A 56 17.47 -6.68 -3.51
C GLN A 56 18.82 -6.66 -2.80
N ASN A 57 19.92 -6.77 -3.57
CA ASN A 57 21.29 -6.59 -3.10
C ASN A 57 21.67 -7.45 -1.88
N GLY A 58 21.12 -8.66 -1.75
CA GLY A 58 21.33 -9.50 -0.59
C GLY A 58 20.60 -9.00 0.67
N ALA A 59 19.37 -8.52 0.50
CA ALA A 59 18.50 -8.02 1.58
C ALA A 59 19.10 -6.85 2.39
N ASN A 60 19.81 -5.95 1.70
CA ASN A 60 20.39 -4.74 2.29
C ASN A 60 19.82 -3.43 1.70
N HIS A 61 18.87 -3.52 0.78
CA HIS A 61 18.29 -2.38 0.09
C HIS A 61 16.77 -2.44 0.15
N ILE A 62 16.22 -1.62 1.04
CA ILE A 62 14.80 -1.64 1.40
C ILE A 62 14.03 -0.68 0.50
N HIS A 63 12.92 -1.18 -0.06
CA HIS A 63 11.86 -0.37 -0.66
C HIS A 63 10.62 -0.42 0.23
N ALA A 64 9.94 0.71 0.37
CA ALA A 64 8.65 0.76 1.03
C ALA A 64 7.73 1.76 0.33
N THR A 65 6.53 1.30 0.00
CA THR A 65 5.57 2.05 -0.83
C THR A 65 4.25 2.17 -0.10
N TRP A 66 3.66 3.35 -0.15
CA TRP A 66 2.28 3.62 0.27
C TRP A 66 1.45 3.94 -0.96
N ARG A 67 0.32 3.25 -1.12
CA ARG A 67 -0.57 3.40 -2.27
C ARG A 67 -1.99 3.67 -1.78
N ASP A 68 -2.55 4.79 -2.23
CA ASP A 68 -3.98 5.10 -2.15
C ASP A 68 -4.65 4.56 -3.42
N PHE A 69 -5.77 3.85 -3.28
CA PHE A 69 -6.52 3.32 -4.43
C PHE A 69 -7.38 4.39 -5.11
N ASN A 70 -7.64 5.52 -4.46
CA ASN A 70 -8.36 6.64 -5.03
C ASN A 70 -7.39 7.56 -5.79
N GLY A 71 -7.58 7.70 -7.11
CA GLY A 71 -6.66 8.44 -7.98
C GLY A 71 -5.37 7.66 -8.31
N ASP A 72 -5.42 6.34 -8.15
CA ASP A 72 -4.30 5.44 -8.34
C ASP A 72 -3.83 5.36 -9.80
N PHE A 73 -2.52 5.52 -10.00
CA PHE A 73 -1.88 5.34 -11.30
C PHE A 73 -1.88 3.85 -11.65
N GLY A 74 -2.86 3.45 -12.47
CA GLY A 74 -3.13 2.05 -12.82
C GLY A 74 -4.59 1.76 -13.16
N ARG A 75 -5.52 2.69 -12.87
CA ARG A 75 -6.87 2.62 -13.42
C ARG A 75 -6.88 2.86 -14.93
N ASP A 76 -7.70 2.09 -15.64
CA ASP A 76 -7.97 2.29 -17.06
C ASP A 76 -9.04 3.39 -17.25
N VAL A 77 -8.62 4.63 -17.02
CA VAL A 77 -9.49 5.81 -17.08
C VAL A 77 -10.13 6.00 -18.46
N LEU A 78 -9.43 5.57 -19.52
CA LEU A 78 -9.93 5.66 -20.89
C LEU A 78 -11.10 4.67 -21.10
N ARG A 79 -10.94 3.42 -20.66
CA ARG A 79 -12.04 2.44 -20.71
C ARG A 79 -13.23 2.85 -19.86
N GLU A 80 -12.99 3.48 -18.70
CA GLU A 80 -14.07 4.03 -17.86
C GLU A 80 -14.85 5.15 -18.57
N HIS A 81 -14.15 6.05 -19.28
CA HIS A 81 -14.78 7.11 -20.09
C HIS A 81 -15.63 6.53 -21.22
N ILE A 82 -15.07 5.61 -22.02
CA ILE A 82 -15.82 4.97 -23.13
C ILE A 82 -17.10 4.30 -22.61
N ARG A 83 -17.05 3.60 -21.47
CA ARG A 83 -18.24 2.95 -20.89
C ARG A 83 -19.32 3.90 -20.38
N LYS A 84 -18.98 5.16 -20.06
CA LYS A 84 -19.92 6.13 -19.46
C LYS A 84 -20.56 7.02 -20.52
N ASP A 85 -19.79 7.40 -21.54
CA ASP A 85 -20.15 8.47 -22.47
C ASP A 85 -20.43 7.97 -23.90
N HIS A 86 -20.30 6.65 -24.15
CA HIS A 86 -20.61 5.97 -25.40
C HIS A 86 -21.22 4.58 -25.17
#